data_AF-A0A2H5Z1G0-F1
#
_entry.id   AF-A0A2H5Z1G0-F1
#
_cell.length_a   1.000
_cell.length_b   1.000
_cell.length_c   1.000
_cell.angle_alpha   90.00
_cell.angle_beta   90.00
_cell.angle_gamma   90.00
#
_symmetry.space_group_name_H-M   'P 1'
#
loop_
_entity.id
_entity.type
_entity.pdbx_description
1 polymer ?
#
loop_
_entity_poly.entity_id
_entity_poly.type
_entity_poly.pdbx_seq_one_letter_code
_entity_poly.pdbx_strand_id
1 'polypeptide(L)'
;MPGPTTECFAALAREHGCYLVVGLPEVDPRTGIFYNSAVLIGPSGVLGVYRKTHSFISEPKWAKDGDRGLPVWETELGRLGILICMDADYFEPARLLALQGADVLCFPTNWLLEKGPGASWMARALENSCYLVAADRY
;
A
#
# COMPACT_ATOMS: atom_id res chain seq x y z
N MET A 1 0.68 -1.99 14.59
CA MET A 1 0.72 -0.56 14.20
C MET A 1 -0.48 0.15 14.80
N PRO A 2 -0.37 1.43 15.23
CA PRO A 2 0.81 2.33 15.17
C PRO A 2 2.00 1.87 16.04
N GLY A 3 3.15 2.55 15.93
CA GLY A 3 4.39 2.32 16.69
C GLY A 3 5.50 3.34 16.39
N PRO A 4 6.72 3.21 16.96
CA PRO A 4 7.77 4.23 16.89
C PRO A 4 8.15 4.65 15.47
N THR A 5 8.22 3.70 14.53
CA THR A 5 8.50 3.98 13.12
C THR A 5 7.41 4.85 12.49
N THR A 6 6.13 4.53 12.71
CA THR A 6 5.02 5.32 12.16
C THR A 6 4.89 6.69 12.83
N GLU A 7 5.30 6.83 14.09
CA GLU A 7 5.34 8.13 14.79
C GLU A 7 6.39 9.06 14.18
N CYS A 8 7.57 8.53 13.82
CA CYS A 8 8.59 9.28 13.10
C CYS A 8 8.07 9.81 11.76
N PHE A 9 7.45 8.95 10.95
CA PHE A 9 6.85 9.38 9.69
C PHE A 9 5.66 10.33 9.87
N ALA A 10 4.86 10.18 10.92
CA ALA A 10 3.79 11.11 11.24
C ALA A 10 4.31 12.50 11.63
N ALA A 11 5.48 12.59 12.27
CA ALA A 11 6.13 13.87 12.51
C ALA A 11 6.54 14.55 11.20
N LEU A 12 7.15 13.80 10.28
CA LEU A 12 7.54 14.30 8.95
C LEU A 12 6.33 14.71 8.09
N ALA A 13 5.28 13.89 8.08
CA ALA A 13 4.04 14.19 7.36
C ALA A 13 3.39 15.48 7.85
N ARG A 14 3.39 15.71 9.17
CA ARG A 14 2.89 16.93 9.79
C ARG A 14 3.77 18.14 9.49
N GLU A 15 5.10 17.99 9.56
CA GLU A 15 6.06 19.06 9.27
C GLU A 15 5.95 19.55 7.83
N HIS A 16 5.77 18.64 6.88
CA HIS A 16 5.71 18.96 5.45
C HIS A 16 4.29 19.11 4.89
N GLY A 17 3.25 18.88 5.71
CA GLY A 17 1.86 18.95 5.26
C GLY A 17 1.55 17.97 4.13
N CYS A 18 2.10 16.76 4.17
CA CYS A 18 1.98 15.78 3.09
C CYS A 18 1.41 14.43 3.55
N TYR A 19 1.09 13.59 2.57
CA TYR A 19 0.69 12.20 2.79
C TYR A 19 1.86 11.27 2.43
N LEU A 20 2.05 10.23 3.23
CA LEU A 20 3.07 9.21 3.07
C LEU A 20 2.41 7.83 3.04
N VAL A 21 2.79 7.02 2.05
CA VAL A 21 2.51 5.58 2.03
C VAL A 21 3.82 4.85 2.23
N VAL A 22 3.93 4.11 3.34
CA VAL A 22 5.18 3.48 3.76
C VAL A 22 4.96 1.98 3.94
N GLY A 23 5.75 1.16 3.23
CA GLY A 23 5.78 -0.29 3.41
C GLY A 23 6.63 -0.69 4.63
N LEU A 24 6.11 -1.57 5.48
CA LEU A 24 6.81 -2.09 6.67
C LEU A 24 6.23 -3.44 7.15
N PRO A 25 7.06 -4.29 7.78
CA PRO A 25 6.55 -5.48 8.47
C PRO A 25 5.66 -5.06 9.66
N GLU A 26 4.44 -5.58 9.71
CA GLU A 26 3.54 -5.48 10.85
C GLU A 26 3.63 -6.76 11.68
N VAL A 27 3.75 -6.65 13.00
CA VAL A 27 3.43 -7.75 13.91
C VAL A 27 2.09 -7.49 14.57
N ASP A 28 1.21 -8.48 14.52
CA ASP A 28 -0.05 -8.43 15.24
C ASP A 28 0.19 -8.74 16.72
N PRO A 29 -0.06 -7.81 17.64
CA PRO A 29 0.28 -8.00 19.05
C PRO A 29 -0.58 -9.08 19.72
N ARG A 30 -1.72 -9.47 19.12
CA ARG A 30 -2.62 -10.48 19.68
C ARG A 30 -2.22 -11.89 19.29
N THR A 31 -1.66 -12.06 18.09
CA THR A 31 -1.36 -13.39 17.52
C THR A 31 0.13 -13.65 17.34
N GLY A 32 0.96 -12.61 17.38
CA GLY A 32 2.38 -12.69 17.02
C GLY A 32 2.63 -12.91 15.53
N ILE A 33 1.59 -12.91 14.69
CA ILE A 33 1.70 -13.13 13.25
C ILE A 33 2.24 -11.87 12.58
N PHE A 34 3.16 -12.08 11.65
CA PHE A 34 3.75 -11.04 10.82
C PHE A 34 2.99 -10.88 9.50
N TYR A 35 2.94 -9.65 9.00
CA TYR A 35 2.31 -9.30 7.73
C TYR A 35 3.18 -8.30 6.97
N ASN A 36 3.25 -8.42 5.64
CA ASN A 36 3.75 -7.32 4.81
C ASN A 36 2.64 -6.27 4.69
N SER A 37 2.91 -5.07 5.20
CA SER A 37 1.89 -4.03 5.31
C SER A 37 2.37 -2.71 4.74
N ALA A 38 1.42 -1.85 4.38
CA ALA A 38 1.66 -0.46 4.08
C ALA A 38 0.75 0.42 4.94
N VAL A 39 1.32 1.46 5.52
CA VAL A 39 0.59 2.45 6.32
C VAL A 39 0.37 3.72 5.52
N LEU A 40 -0.86 4.25 5.55
CA LEU A 40 -1.17 5.59 5.08
C LEU A 40 -1.08 6.55 6.25
N ILE A 41 -0.24 7.57 6.10
CA ILE A 41 0.01 8.62 7.09
C ILE A 41 -0.25 9.96 6.42
N GLY A 42 -1.00 10.84 7.06
CA GLY A 42 -1.27 12.19 6.61
C GLY A 42 -0.84 13.23 7.64
N PRO A 43 -1.10 14.53 7.38
CA PRO A 43 -0.70 15.61 8.28
C PRO A 43 -1.30 15.50 9.70
N SER A 44 -2.43 14.81 9.82
CA SER A 44 -3.13 14.56 11.09
C SER A 44 -2.70 13.27 11.81
N GLY A 45 -1.84 12.44 11.21
CA GLY A 45 -1.34 11.19 11.80
C GLY A 45 -1.60 9.96 10.92
N VAL A 46 -1.68 8.79 11.53
CA VAL A 46 -1.93 7.52 10.82
C VAL A 46 -3.40 7.40 10.45
N LEU A 47 -3.70 7.23 9.16
CA LEU A 47 -5.06 7.05 8.64
C LEU A 47 -5.46 5.57 8.60
N GLY A 48 -4.52 4.67 8.31
CA GLY A 48 -4.81 3.25 8.26
C GLY A 48 -3.66 2.39 7.76
N VAL A 49 -3.92 1.08 7.76
CA VAL A 49 -2.96 0.05 7.38
C VAL A 49 -3.62 -0.90 6.40
N TYR A 50 -2.95 -1.16 5.29
CA TYR A 50 -3.24 -2.25 4.36
C TYR A 50 -2.26 -3.40 4.60
N ARG A 51 -2.76 -4.64 4.66
CA ARG A 51 -1.94 -5.87 4.70
C ARG A 51 -2.00 -6.51 3.32
N LYS A 52 -0.84 -6.73 2.70
CA LYS A 52 -0.68 -7.29 1.35
C LYS A 52 -1.46 -8.58 1.18
N THR A 53 -2.24 -8.72 0.11
CA THR A 53 -3.11 -9.91 -0.08
C THR A 53 -2.50 -10.96 -1.00
N HIS A 54 -1.57 -10.61 -1.89
CA HIS A 54 -0.91 -11.55 -2.80
C HIS A 54 0.57 -11.70 -2.49
N SER A 55 0.95 -12.67 -1.66
CA SER A 55 2.35 -12.91 -1.32
C SER A 55 3.25 -13.24 -2.53
N PHE A 56 4.41 -12.61 -2.60
CA PHE A 56 5.52 -13.04 -3.45
C PHE A 56 6.14 -14.33 -2.89
N ILE A 57 6.81 -15.12 -3.73
CA ILE A 57 7.29 -16.48 -3.40
C ILE A 57 8.14 -16.57 -2.11
N SER A 58 8.83 -15.50 -1.72
CA SER A 58 9.65 -15.47 -0.50
C SER A 58 8.90 -15.04 0.76
N GLU A 59 7.72 -14.42 0.63
CA GLU A 59 6.99 -13.83 1.76
C GLU A 59 6.36 -14.85 2.72
N PRO A 60 5.81 -16.00 2.28
CA PRO A 60 5.23 -16.99 3.19
C PRO A 60 6.21 -17.55 4.24
N LYS A 61 7.52 -17.31 4.07
CA LYS A 61 8.56 -17.66 5.04
C LYS A 61 8.52 -16.79 6.30
N TRP A 62 7.93 -15.60 6.24
CA TRP A 62 7.96 -14.63 7.33
C TRP A 62 6.66 -13.86 7.52
N ALA A 63 5.76 -13.78 6.53
CA ALA A 63 4.49 -13.08 6.63
C ALA A 63 3.33 -13.95 6.14
N LYS A 64 2.14 -13.68 6.69
CA LYS A 64 0.87 -14.22 6.21
C LYS A 64 0.22 -13.24 5.22
N ASP A 65 -0.62 -13.77 4.33
CA ASP A 65 -1.52 -12.96 3.50
C ASP A 65 -2.46 -12.11 4.37
N GLY A 66 -2.76 -10.92 3.87
CA GLY A 66 -3.57 -9.92 4.53
C GLY A 66 -5.01 -10.35 4.77
N ASP A 67 -5.54 -9.92 5.91
CA ASP A 67 -6.82 -10.36 6.47
C ASP A 67 -7.79 -9.20 6.73
N ARG A 68 -7.47 -7.98 6.27
CA ARG A 68 -8.24 -6.75 6.53
C ARG A 68 -8.92 -6.17 5.29
N GLY A 69 -8.92 -6.89 4.17
CA GLY A 69 -9.47 -6.42 2.90
C GLY A 69 -8.66 -5.29 2.26
N LEU A 70 -9.33 -4.52 1.39
CA LEU A 70 -8.74 -3.49 0.53
C LEU A 70 -9.40 -2.13 0.84
N PRO A 71 -8.99 -1.44 1.92
CA PRO A 71 -9.57 -0.16 2.30
C PRO A 71 -9.25 0.97 1.31
N VAL A 72 -10.18 1.92 1.20
CA VAL A 72 -10.02 3.20 0.52
C VAL A 72 -10.15 4.33 1.55
N TRP A 73 -9.22 5.28 1.55
CA TRP A 73 -9.20 6.40 2.48
C TRP A 73 -9.50 7.71 1.78
N GLU A 74 -10.46 8.48 2.30
CA GLU A 74 -10.74 9.83 1.81
C GLU A 74 -9.68 10.81 2.31
N THR A 75 -9.11 11.59 1.38
CA THR A 75 -8.09 12.60 1.68
C THR A 75 -8.30 13.84 0.83
N GLU A 76 -7.56 14.92 1.13
CA GLU A 76 -7.55 16.14 0.30
C GLU A 76 -6.97 15.90 -1.10
N LEU A 77 -6.23 14.80 -1.31
CA LEU A 77 -5.69 14.39 -2.61
C LEU A 77 -6.66 13.50 -3.41
N GLY A 78 -7.84 13.22 -2.86
CA GLY A 78 -8.79 12.24 -3.38
C GLY A 78 -8.83 10.95 -2.55
N ARG A 79 -9.53 9.94 -3.07
CA ARG A 79 -9.71 8.64 -2.43
C ARG A 79 -8.51 7.74 -2.74
N LEU A 80 -7.72 7.43 -1.72
CA LEU A 80 -6.48 6.67 -1.86
C LEU A 80 -6.71 5.18 -1.56
N GLY A 81 -6.28 4.31 -2.46
CA GLY A 81 -6.13 2.87 -2.24
C GLY A 81 -4.65 2.48 -2.26
N ILE A 82 -4.30 1.35 -1.64
CA ILE A 82 -2.90 0.85 -1.65
C ILE A 82 -2.84 -0.53 -2.30
N LEU A 83 -1.83 -0.73 -3.14
CA LEU A 83 -1.35 -2.01 -3.66
C LEU A 83 0.09 -2.22 -3.21
N ILE A 84 0.53 -3.44 -2.94
CA ILE A 84 1.93 -3.72 -2.60
C ILE A 84 2.52 -4.73 -3.60
N CYS A 85 3.54 -4.31 -4.36
CA CYS A 85 4.29 -5.15 -5.31
C CYS A 85 3.40 -6.14 -6.12
N MET A 86 3.44 -7.41 -5.75
CA MET A 86 2.70 -8.51 -6.38
C MET A 86 1.18 -8.31 -6.49
N ASP A 87 0.55 -7.47 -5.66
CA ASP A 87 -0.89 -7.19 -5.79
C ASP A 87 -1.26 -6.61 -7.16
N ALA A 88 -0.35 -5.88 -7.83
CA ALA A 88 -0.61 -5.29 -9.15
C ALA A 88 -0.62 -6.31 -10.29
N ASP A 89 0.00 -7.48 -10.10
CA ASP A 89 0.01 -8.56 -11.10
C ASP A 89 -1.34 -9.28 -11.17
N TYR A 90 -2.17 -9.13 -10.13
CA TYR A 90 -3.55 -9.60 -10.07
C TYR A 90 -4.50 -8.45 -10.41
N PHE A 91 -5.63 -8.75 -11.06
CA PHE A 91 -6.57 -7.70 -11.49
C PHE A 91 -7.52 -7.32 -10.35
N GLU A 92 -7.83 -8.28 -9.48
CA GLU A 92 -8.81 -8.20 -8.43
C GLU A 92 -8.53 -7.05 -7.44
N PRO A 93 -7.29 -6.85 -6.93
CA PRO A 93 -7.04 -5.79 -5.95
C PRO A 93 -7.34 -4.39 -6.48
N ALA A 94 -6.80 -4.05 -7.65
CA ALA A 94 -7.03 -2.75 -8.26
C ALA A 94 -8.51 -2.56 -8.62
N ARG A 95 -9.16 -3.61 -9.13
CA ARG A 95 -10.58 -3.58 -9.48
C ARG A 95 -11.47 -3.34 -8.27
N LEU A 96 -11.20 -4.03 -7.16
CA LEU A 96 -11.96 -3.89 -5.92
C LEU A 96 -11.76 -2.49 -5.30
N LEU A 97 -10.55 -1.93 -5.35
CA LEU A 97 -10.30 -0.56 -4.90
C LEU A 97 -11.05 0.45 -5.78
N ALA A 98 -11.04 0.28 -7.10
CA ALA A 98 -11.75 1.15 -8.04
C ALA A 98 -13.27 1.07 -7.89
N LEU A 99 -13.83 -0.13 -7.66
CA LEU A 99 -15.27 -0.31 -7.37
C LEU A 99 -15.70 0.33 -6.05
N GLN A 100 -14.79 0.41 -5.08
CA GLN A 100 -14.97 1.20 -3.85
C GLN A 100 -14.77 2.70 -4.08
N GLY A 101 -14.33 3.10 -5.27
CA GLY A 101 -14.13 4.49 -5.66
C GLY A 101 -12.73 5.01 -5.38
N ALA A 102 -11.67 4.22 -5.43
CA ALA A 102 -10.33 4.81 -5.40
C ALA A 102 -10.09 5.74 -6.60
N ASP A 103 -9.55 6.93 -6.36
CA ASP A 103 -9.09 7.87 -7.38
C ASP A 103 -7.60 7.63 -7.70
N VAL A 104 -6.81 7.28 -6.68
CA VAL A 104 -5.37 7.03 -6.77
C VAL A 104 -5.01 5.70 -6.09
N LEU A 105 -4.24 4.88 -6.79
CA LEU A 105 -3.63 3.66 -6.28
C LEU A 105 -2.16 3.93 -5.94
N CYS A 106 -1.84 3.99 -4.66
CA CYS A 106 -0.47 4.09 -4.16
C CYS A 106 0.19 2.73 -4.21
N PHE A 107 1.36 2.63 -4.84
CA PHE A 107 2.01 1.37 -5.17
C PHE A 107 3.47 1.31 -4.70
N PRO A 108 3.72 1.14 -3.38
CA PRO A 108 5.04 0.75 -2.90
C PRO A 108 5.42 -0.65 -3.40
N THR A 109 6.61 -0.77 -3.96
CA THR A 109 7.08 -2.02 -4.58
C THR A 109 8.57 -2.27 -4.36
N ASN A 110 8.99 -3.48 -4.74
CA ASN A 110 10.37 -3.94 -4.71
C ASN A 110 10.59 -4.86 -5.92
N TRP A 111 10.92 -4.28 -7.07
CA TRP A 111 11.10 -5.06 -8.30
C TRP A 111 12.48 -5.72 -8.38
N LEU A 112 12.52 -6.87 -9.05
CA LEU A 112 13.76 -7.64 -9.25
C LEU A 112 14.52 -7.23 -10.51
N LEU A 113 13.80 -6.91 -11.59
CA LEU A 113 14.38 -6.79 -12.94
C LEU A 113 13.92 -5.56 -13.72
N GLU A 114 12.72 -5.03 -13.45
CA GLU A 114 12.12 -3.96 -14.24
C GLU A 114 12.31 -2.61 -13.57
N LYS A 115 13.05 -1.68 -14.22
CA LYS A 115 13.28 -0.31 -13.75
C LYS A 115 12.40 0.72 -14.49
N GLY A 116 11.13 0.40 -14.72
CA GLY A 116 10.24 1.27 -15.49
C GLY A 116 8.77 0.90 -15.39
N PRO A 117 7.90 1.63 -16.13
CA PRO A 117 6.51 1.28 -16.29
C PRO A 117 6.29 -0.12 -16.84
N GLY A 118 5.96 -1.04 -15.93
CA GLY A 118 5.62 -2.42 -16.20
C GLY A 118 4.18 -2.57 -16.67
N ALA A 119 3.98 -3.52 -17.58
CA ALA A 119 2.70 -3.69 -18.26
C ALA A 119 1.54 -3.96 -17.29
N SER A 120 1.78 -4.70 -16.20
CA SER A 120 0.73 -5.04 -15.22
C SER A 120 0.15 -3.80 -14.56
N TRP A 121 0.97 -2.96 -13.95
CA TRP A 121 0.48 -1.78 -13.24
C TRP A 121 0.04 -0.64 -14.17
N MET A 122 0.59 -0.51 -15.37
CA MET A 122 0.00 0.36 -16.41
C MET A 122 -1.42 -0.08 -16.76
N ALA A 123 -1.64 -1.39 -16.92
CA ALA A 123 -2.97 -1.93 -17.20
C ALA A 123 -3.93 -1.69 -16.03
N ARG A 124 -3.47 -1.85 -14.77
CA ARG A 124 -4.28 -1.56 -13.58
C ARG A 124 -4.80 -0.12 -13.55
N ALA A 125 -3.96 0.85 -13.92
CA ALA A 125 -4.39 2.25 -14.02
C ALA A 125 -5.43 2.45 -15.13
N LEU A 126 -5.13 1.94 -16.33
CA LEU A 126 -5.98 2.12 -17.52
C LEU A 126 -7.36 1.47 -17.37
N GLU A 127 -7.41 0.20 -16.97
CA GLU A 127 -8.67 -0.58 -16.93
C GLU A 127 -9.63 -0.11 -15.82
N ASN A 128 -9.09 0.54 -14.79
CA ASN A 128 -9.85 1.00 -13.63
C ASN A 128 -10.12 2.49 -13.61
N SER A 129 -9.59 3.25 -14.57
CA SER A 129 -9.69 4.71 -14.61
C SER A 129 -9.20 5.39 -13.31
N CYS A 130 -8.14 4.82 -12.71
CA CYS A 130 -7.48 5.35 -11.53
C CYS A 130 -6.08 5.84 -11.89
N TYR A 131 -5.57 6.86 -11.18
CA TYR A 131 -4.14 7.14 -11.20
C TYR A 131 -3.39 6.04 -10.45
N LEU A 132 -2.16 5.73 -10.85
CA LEU A 132 -1.29 4.82 -10.13
C LEU A 132 0.07 5.47 -9.91
N VAL A 133 0.52 5.50 -8.66
CA VAL A 133 1.78 6.12 -8.25
C VAL A 133 2.69 5.05 -7.67
N ALA A 134 3.72 4.68 -8.42
CA ALA A 134 4.67 3.63 -8.05
C ALA A 134 5.90 4.21 -7.34
N ALA A 135 6.34 3.55 -6.26
CA ALA A 135 7.59 3.83 -5.57
C ALA A 135 8.36 2.52 -5.37
N ASP A 136 9.46 2.35 -6.11
CA ASP A 136 10.34 1.18 -6.02
C ASP A 136 11.59 1.48 -5.18
N ARG A 137 12.29 0.43 -4.75
CA ARG A 137 13.61 0.55 -4.11
C ARG A 137 14.67 1.07 -5.10
N TYR A 138 15.69 1.73 -4.55
CA TYR A 138 16.86 2.19 -5.31
C TYR A 138 17.84 1.03 -5.62
#